data_AF-H0QRB6-F1
#
_entry.id   AF-H0QRB6-F1
#
_cell.length_a   1.000
_cell.length_b   1.000
_cell.length_c   1.000
_cell.angle_alpha   90.00
_cell.angle_beta   90.00
_cell.angle_gamma   90.00
#
_symmetry.space_group_name_H-M   'P 1'
#
loop_
_entity.id
_entity.type
_entity.pdbx_description
1 polymer ?
#
loop_
_entity_poly.entity_id
_entity_poly.type
_entity_poly.pdbx_seq_one_letter_code
_entity_poly.pdbx_strand_id
1 'polypeptide(L)'
;MAGFHRGLLITPGTERQLGACGLFRPSPSQRDVLSLPAGPLPVKGADPDMLWAGFAELCGGDRSTADYLLLAETFPAWVVDGIPSPSAESAASPADWQRFLALLDVLHDRDITPFLITPVLFGSFSGAPDAGAPGELAAVLSRIGARLSVLRRIESDEQLADEQSGGC
;
A
#
# COMPACT_ATOMS: atom_id res chain seq x y z
N MET A 1 -15.21 -10.98 -9.20
CA MET A 1 -15.88 -9.71 -8.84
C MET A 1 -14.79 -8.88 -8.18
N ALA A 2 -14.43 -7.74 -8.78
CA ALA A 2 -13.10 -7.13 -8.69
C ALA A 2 -12.64 -6.71 -7.27
N GLY A 3 -11.65 -7.39 -6.69
CA GLY A 3 -11.05 -7.12 -5.37
C GLY A 3 -10.18 -5.88 -5.32
N PHE A 4 -9.47 -5.50 -6.38
CA PHE A 4 -8.58 -4.32 -6.34
C PHE A 4 -9.33 -3.02 -6.08
N HIS A 5 -10.50 -2.84 -6.71
CA HIS A 5 -11.34 -1.65 -6.53
C HIS A 5 -11.98 -1.55 -5.13
N ARG A 6 -11.94 -2.63 -4.34
CA ARG A 6 -12.35 -2.63 -2.93
C ARG A 6 -11.25 -2.15 -1.99
N GLY A 7 -10.05 -1.93 -2.52
CA GLY A 7 -8.93 -1.45 -1.74
C GLY A 7 -9.17 -0.07 -1.12
N LEU A 8 -8.44 0.20 -0.05
CA LEU A 8 -8.52 1.42 0.72
C LEU A 8 -7.16 2.10 0.79
N LEU A 9 -7.18 3.42 0.66
CA LEU A 9 -6.08 4.30 1.06
C LEU A 9 -6.48 4.99 2.35
N ILE A 10 -5.77 4.70 3.43
CA ILE A 10 -6.09 5.14 4.78
C ILE A 10 -5.02 6.13 5.24
N THR A 11 -5.46 7.34 5.55
CA THR A 11 -4.61 8.43 6.03
C THR A 11 -5.25 9.07 7.27
N PRO A 12 -4.52 9.25 8.38
CA PRO A 12 -3.13 8.86 8.61
C PRO A 12 -2.94 7.38 9.02
N GLY A 13 -4.01 6.58 9.09
CA GLY A 13 -3.93 5.19 9.53
C GLY A 13 -3.97 5.04 11.05
N THR A 14 -4.85 5.78 11.71
CA THR A 14 -5.07 5.64 13.16
C THR A 14 -5.66 4.26 13.49
N GLU A 15 -5.47 3.78 14.71
CA GLU A 15 -6.06 2.49 15.14
C GLU A 15 -7.58 2.47 15.01
N ARG A 16 -8.25 3.62 15.18
CA ARG A 16 -9.69 3.75 14.95
C ARG A 16 -10.08 3.58 13.49
N GLN A 17 -9.36 4.24 12.57
CA GLN A 17 -9.61 4.10 11.14
C GLN A 17 -9.40 2.66 10.68
N LEU A 18 -8.32 2.03 11.14
CA LEU A 18 -8.04 0.63 10.85
C LEU A 18 -9.15 -0.26 11.42
N GLY A 19 -9.52 -0.08 12.69
CA GLY A 19 -10.58 -0.83 13.35
C GLY A 19 -11.95 -0.71 12.67
N ALA A 20 -12.31 0.48 12.17
CA ALA A 20 -13.55 0.68 11.40
C ALA A 20 -13.53 -0.08 10.06
N CYS A 21 -12.36 -0.33 9.50
CA CYS A 21 -12.17 -1.16 8.30
C CYS A 21 -12.01 -2.66 8.62
N GLY A 22 -12.08 -3.06 9.89
CA GLY A 22 -11.79 -4.43 10.34
C GLY A 22 -10.30 -4.81 10.29
N LEU A 23 -9.40 -3.82 10.14
CA LEU A 23 -7.96 -4.02 10.13
C LEU A 23 -7.39 -3.80 11.53
N PHE A 24 -6.61 -4.75 12.02
CA PHE A 24 -5.93 -4.65 13.31
C PHE A 24 -4.45 -4.84 13.11
N ARG A 25 -3.64 -3.90 13.61
CA ARG A 25 -2.18 -4.02 13.50
C ARG A 25 -1.73 -5.32 14.18
N PRO A 26 -0.99 -6.18 13.48
CA PRO A 26 -0.56 -7.45 14.05
C PRO A 26 0.39 -7.22 15.22
N SER A 27 0.22 -8.05 16.24
CA SER A 27 1.07 -8.10 17.41
C SER A 27 2.49 -8.58 17.04
N PRO A 28 3.54 -8.24 17.82
CA PRO A 28 4.90 -8.68 17.51
C PRO A 28 5.06 -10.22 17.43
N SER A 29 4.19 -10.96 18.11
CA SER A 29 4.09 -12.42 18.06
C SER A 29 3.59 -13.00 16.73
N GLN A 30 2.95 -12.19 15.88
CA GLN A 30 2.45 -12.59 14.56
C GLN A 30 3.43 -12.27 13.43
N ARG A 31 4.56 -11.62 13.75
CA ARG A 31 5.59 -11.31 12.76
C ARG A 31 6.19 -12.60 12.23
N ASP A 32 6.32 -12.68 10.93
CA ASP A 32 6.85 -13.85 10.24
C ASP A 32 7.89 -13.42 9.20
N VAL A 33 8.60 -14.39 8.62
CA VAL A 33 9.60 -14.15 7.57
C VAL A 33 9.34 -15.10 6.42
N LEU A 34 8.80 -14.56 5.33
CA LEU A 34 8.46 -15.33 4.15
C LEU A 34 9.71 -15.60 3.32
N SER A 35 9.89 -16.85 2.89
CA SER A 35 10.99 -17.24 2.01
C SER A 35 10.64 -16.96 0.57
N LEU A 36 11.24 -15.93 -0.02
CA LEU A 36 11.03 -15.55 -1.42
C LEU A 36 12.30 -15.77 -2.26
N PRO A 37 12.17 -15.94 -3.58
CA PRO A 37 13.30 -16.11 -4.49
C PRO A 37 14.40 -15.05 -4.33
N ALA A 38 14.02 -13.77 -4.18
CA ALA A 38 14.98 -12.68 -3.98
C ALA A 38 15.57 -12.61 -2.55
N GLY A 39 15.13 -13.48 -1.64
CA GLY A 39 15.57 -13.54 -0.24
C GLY A 39 14.43 -13.40 0.77
N PRO A 40 14.72 -13.50 2.07
CA PRO A 40 13.70 -13.44 3.12
C PRO A 40 12.98 -12.08 3.14
N LEU A 41 11.66 -12.12 3.32
CA LEU A 41 10.81 -10.94 3.49
C LEU A 41 10.21 -10.96 4.90
N PRO A 42 10.67 -10.11 5.82
CA PRO A 42 10.00 -9.96 7.11
C PRO A 42 8.65 -9.26 6.92
N VAL A 43 7.62 -9.83 7.51
CA VAL A 43 6.25 -9.34 7.44
C VAL A 43 5.73 -9.10 8.84
N LYS A 44 4.83 -8.13 8.97
CA LYS A 44 4.21 -7.81 10.26
C LYS A 44 3.19 -8.88 10.65
N GLY A 45 2.55 -9.50 9.67
CA GLY A 45 1.66 -10.65 9.82
C GLY A 45 1.43 -11.34 8.48
N ALA A 46 1.26 -12.66 8.49
CA ALA A 46 0.92 -13.45 7.32
C ALA A 46 -0.18 -14.45 7.71
N ASP A 47 -1.42 -14.03 7.52
CA ASP A 47 -2.61 -14.85 7.72
C ASP A 47 -3.10 -15.34 6.34
N PRO A 48 -3.79 -16.50 6.25
CA PRO A 48 -4.21 -17.07 4.97
C PRO A 48 -5.07 -16.11 4.12
N ASP A 49 -5.82 -15.22 4.76
CA ASP A 49 -6.67 -14.24 4.08
C ASP A 49 -5.98 -12.88 3.86
N MET A 50 -4.86 -12.60 4.54
CA MET A 50 -4.26 -11.26 4.54
C MET A 50 -2.76 -11.26 4.83
N LEU A 51 -2.01 -10.58 3.96
CA LEU A 51 -0.62 -10.24 4.17
C LEU A 51 -0.50 -8.84 4.77
N TRP A 52 0.23 -8.67 5.88
CA TRP A 52 0.57 -7.35 6.42
C TRP A 52 2.08 -7.14 6.37
N ALA A 53 2.55 -6.20 5.57
CA ALA A 53 3.96 -5.88 5.45
C ALA A 53 4.21 -4.36 5.42
N GLY A 54 5.45 -3.97 5.74
CA GLY A 54 5.86 -2.56 5.65
C GLY A 54 6.28 -2.19 4.23
N PHE A 55 6.09 -0.93 3.84
CA PHE A 55 6.59 -0.42 2.56
C PHE A 55 8.10 -0.66 2.40
N ALA A 56 8.89 -0.38 3.44
CA ALA A 56 10.34 -0.57 3.42
C ALA A 56 10.75 -2.01 3.16
N GLU A 57 10.04 -3.00 3.71
CA GLU A 57 10.36 -4.41 3.49
C GLU A 57 9.94 -4.88 2.09
N LEU A 58 8.79 -4.40 1.60
CA LEU A 58 8.29 -4.75 0.27
C LEU A 58 9.08 -4.07 -0.86
N CYS A 59 9.63 -2.87 -0.64
CA CYS A 59 10.21 -2.05 -1.70
C CYS A 59 11.70 -1.73 -1.51
N GLY A 60 12.25 -1.81 -0.30
CA GLY A 60 13.60 -1.34 0.05
C GLY A 60 14.76 -2.31 -0.24
N GLY A 61 14.50 -3.46 -0.87
CA GLY A 61 15.54 -4.43 -1.26
C GLY A 61 15.42 -4.85 -2.73
N ASP A 62 16.15 -5.89 -3.13
CA ASP A 62 16.11 -6.48 -4.49
C ASP A 62 14.83 -7.29 -4.78
N ARG A 63 13.67 -6.79 -4.33
CA ARG A 63 12.38 -7.43 -4.66
C ARG A 63 12.11 -7.32 -6.15
N SER A 64 11.67 -8.44 -6.71
CA SER A 64 11.32 -8.59 -8.11
C SER A 64 9.81 -8.80 -8.25
N THR A 65 9.27 -8.52 -9.44
CA THR A 65 7.85 -8.79 -9.75
C THR A 65 7.47 -10.26 -9.50
N ALA A 66 8.39 -11.20 -9.72
CA ALA A 66 8.19 -12.62 -9.45
C ALA A 66 7.89 -12.91 -7.97
N ASP A 67 8.53 -12.20 -7.03
CA ASP A 67 8.27 -12.34 -5.60
C ASP A 67 6.84 -11.89 -5.26
N TYR A 68 6.39 -10.78 -5.85
CA TYR A 68 5.01 -10.29 -5.67
C TYR A 68 3.98 -11.24 -6.25
N LEU A 69 4.25 -11.85 -7.41
CA LEU A 69 3.36 -12.83 -8.03
C LEU A 69 3.22 -14.09 -7.15
N LEU A 70 4.30 -14.56 -6.54
CA LEU A 70 4.27 -15.71 -5.63
C LEU A 70 3.42 -15.42 -4.38
N LEU A 71 3.61 -14.24 -3.77
CA LEU A 71 2.79 -13.81 -2.65
C LEU A 71 1.32 -13.63 -3.06
N ALA A 72 1.07 -13.15 -4.28
CA ALA A 72 -0.27 -12.91 -4.82
C ALA A 72 -1.06 -14.22 -5.07
N GLU A 73 -0.37 -15.35 -5.25
CA GLU A 73 -1.01 -16.66 -5.30
C GLU A 73 -1.48 -17.16 -3.93
N THR A 74 -0.92 -16.62 -2.85
CA THR A 74 -1.20 -17.06 -1.48
C THR A 74 -2.19 -16.14 -0.78
N PHE A 75 -2.02 -14.82 -0.92
CA PHE A 75 -2.74 -13.83 -0.12
C PHE A 75 -3.70 -12.99 -0.98
N PRO A 76 -5.02 -13.08 -0.75
CA PRO A 76 -6.03 -12.36 -1.53
C PRO A 76 -6.19 -10.88 -1.11
N ALA A 77 -5.62 -10.47 0.04
CA ALA A 77 -5.63 -9.11 0.53
C ALA A 77 -4.30 -8.70 1.16
N TRP A 78 -3.88 -7.46 0.95
CA TRP A 78 -2.54 -6.99 1.33
C TRP A 78 -2.62 -5.65 2.04
N VAL A 79 -2.04 -5.55 3.22
CA VAL A 79 -1.85 -4.31 3.95
C VAL A 79 -0.41 -3.85 3.79
N VAL A 80 -0.23 -2.68 3.18
CA VAL A 80 1.08 -2.01 3.05
C VAL A 80 1.11 -0.84 4.03
N ASP A 81 1.88 -1.00 5.10
CA ASP A 81 1.98 -0.03 6.18
C ASP A 81 3.21 0.86 6.07
N GLY A 82 3.04 2.13 6.43
CA GLY A 82 4.14 3.10 6.51
C GLY A 82 4.63 3.58 5.15
N ILE A 83 3.73 3.75 4.18
CA ILE A 83 4.08 4.30 2.87
C ILE A 83 4.52 5.77 3.07
N PRO A 84 5.78 6.10 2.78
CA PRO A 84 6.30 7.44 3.02
C PRO A 84 5.66 8.46 2.07
N SER A 85 5.78 9.75 2.40
CA SER A 85 5.49 10.81 1.44
C SER A 85 6.34 10.61 0.18
N PRO A 86 5.91 11.07 -1.00
CA PRO A 86 6.67 11.00 -2.25
C PRO A 86 7.49 12.28 -2.55
N SER A 87 7.90 13.01 -1.51
CA SER A 87 8.61 14.29 -1.61
C SER A 87 10.12 14.09 -1.85
N ALA A 88 10.83 15.16 -2.23
CA ALA A 88 12.29 15.12 -2.37
C ALA A 88 13.04 14.79 -1.06
N GLU A 89 12.40 15.04 0.09
CA GLU A 89 12.94 14.74 1.43
C GLU A 89 12.59 13.32 1.90
N SER A 90 11.99 12.50 1.03
CA SER A 90 11.52 11.19 1.41
C SER A 90 12.64 10.18 1.57
N ALA A 91 12.49 9.30 2.56
CA ALA A 91 13.43 8.22 2.82
C ALA A 91 13.44 7.12 1.73
N ALA A 92 12.48 7.14 0.79
CA ALA A 92 12.36 6.15 -0.28
C ALA A 92 13.10 6.59 -1.54
N SER A 93 13.90 5.68 -2.09
CA SER A 93 14.65 5.88 -3.33
C SER A 93 13.74 5.78 -4.56
N PRO A 94 14.17 6.29 -5.73
CA PRO A 94 13.42 6.12 -6.99
C PRO A 94 13.13 4.65 -7.34
N ALA A 95 14.08 3.76 -7.06
CA ALA A 95 13.91 2.32 -7.26
C ALA A 95 12.83 1.71 -6.35
N ASP A 96 12.67 2.22 -5.13
CA ASP A 96 11.63 1.75 -4.20
C ASP A 96 10.24 2.12 -4.74
N TRP A 97 10.10 3.31 -5.32
CA TRP A 97 8.86 3.72 -5.99
C TRP A 97 8.56 2.90 -7.25
N GLN A 98 9.58 2.54 -8.04
CA GLN A 98 9.41 1.64 -9.18
C GLN A 98 8.92 0.26 -8.73
N ARG A 99 9.46 -0.26 -7.64
CA ARG A 99 9.01 -1.52 -7.05
C ARG A 99 7.60 -1.43 -6.48
N PHE A 100 7.27 -0.32 -5.83
CA PHE A 100 5.90 -0.08 -5.37
C PHE A 100 4.90 -0.02 -6.52
N LEU A 101 5.27 0.62 -7.65
CA LEU A 101 4.45 0.59 -8.86
C LEU A 101 4.28 -0.84 -9.38
N ALA A 102 5.36 -1.61 -9.48
CA ALA A 102 5.31 -3.01 -9.91
C ALA A 102 4.42 -3.86 -8.99
N LEU A 103 4.50 -3.64 -7.68
CA LEU A 103 3.62 -4.25 -6.69
C LEU A 103 2.16 -3.88 -6.96
N LEU A 104 1.83 -2.59 -7.10
CA LEU A 104 0.46 -2.15 -7.38
C LEU A 104 -0.09 -2.71 -8.69
N ASP A 105 0.74 -2.80 -9.73
CA ASP A 105 0.36 -3.41 -11.00
C ASP A 105 0.07 -4.90 -10.83
N VAL A 106 0.85 -5.65 -10.02
CA VAL A 106 0.55 -7.06 -9.70
C VAL A 106 -0.74 -7.19 -8.90
N LEU A 107 -0.95 -6.36 -7.88
CA LEU A 107 -2.20 -6.41 -7.09
C LEU A 107 -3.41 -6.10 -7.97
N HIS A 108 -3.26 -5.18 -8.92
CA HIS A 108 -4.31 -4.82 -9.88
C HIS A 108 -4.60 -5.97 -10.87
N ASP A 109 -3.56 -6.54 -11.47
CA ASP A 109 -3.68 -7.64 -12.45
C ASP A 109 -4.26 -8.91 -11.81
N ARG A 110 -3.87 -9.22 -10.57
CA ARG A 110 -4.34 -10.38 -9.81
C ARG A 110 -5.62 -10.12 -9.01
N ASP A 111 -6.20 -8.92 -9.14
CA ASP A 111 -7.45 -8.54 -8.48
C ASP A 111 -7.41 -8.66 -6.94
N ILE A 112 -6.24 -8.47 -6.36
CA ILE A 112 -5.99 -8.51 -4.91
C ILE A 112 -6.46 -7.22 -4.29
N THR A 113 -7.00 -7.28 -3.07
CA THR A 113 -7.48 -6.10 -2.34
C THR A 113 -6.33 -5.38 -1.62
N PRO A 114 -5.91 -4.16 -2.02
CA PRO A 114 -4.87 -3.42 -1.31
C PRO A 114 -5.44 -2.54 -0.18
N PHE A 115 -4.83 -2.58 0.98
CA PHE A 115 -5.02 -1.63 2.08
C PHE A 115 -3.72 -0.87 2.29
N LEU A 116 -3.72 0.42 1.95
CA LEU A 116 -2.53 1.25 1.91
C LEU A 116 -2.60 2.24 3.06
N ILE A 117 -1.61 2.20 3.95
CA ILE A 117 -1.56 3.05 5.13
C ILE A 117 -0.41 4.02 4.97
N THR A 118 -0.74 5.31 5.01
CA THR A 118 0.22 6.39 4.85
C THR A 118 -0.04 7.48 5.90
N PRO A 119 1.02 8.02 6.55
CA PRO A 119 0.86 9.07 7.55
C PRO A 119 0.47 10.42 6.95
N VAL A 120 0.53 10.60 5.63
CA VAL A 120 0.30 11.87 4.95
C VAL A 120 -0.74 11.74 3.82
N LEU A 121 -1.40 12.84 3.46
CA LEU A 121 -2.34 12.85 2.34
C LEU A 121 -1.62 12.55 1.03
N PHE A 122 -1.99 11.43 0.42
CA PHE A 122 -1.36 10.86 -0.77
C PHE A 122 -2.29 11.11 -1.97
N GLY A 123 -2.28 12.35 -2.50
CA GLY A 123 -3.37 12.78 -3.39
C GLY A 123 -3.04 13.83 -4.44
N SER A 124 -1.92 14.55 -4.34
CA SER A 124 -1.54 15.53 -5.36
C SER A 124 -0.11 15.32 -5.80
N PHE A 125 0.07 14.36 -6.71
CA PHE A 125 1.32 14.20 -7.47
C PHE A 125 1.46 15.23 -8.59
N SER A 126 0.49 16.14 -8.72
CA SER A 126 0.50 17.22 -9.70
C SER A 126 1.39 18.40 -9.26
N GLY A 127 2.45 18.14 -8.50
CA GLY A 127 3.55 19.07 -8.42
C GLY A 127 4.21 19.07 -9.80
N ALA A 128 4.26 20.22 -10.48
CA ALA A 128 5.18 20.38 -11.60
C ALA A 128 6.53 19.81 -11.14
N PRO A 129 7.18 18.93 -11.93
CA PRO A 129 8.45 18.36 -11.51
C PRO A 129 9.34 19.53 -11.13
N ASP A 130 9.68 19.63 -9.84
CA ASP A 130 10.67 20.61 -9.41
C ASP A 130 11.88 20.38 -10.30
N ALA A 131 12.44 21.45 -10.86
CA ALA A 131 13.34 21.41 -12.01
C ALA A 131 14.64 20.60 -11.80
N GLY A 132 14.79 19.90 -10.66
CA GLY A 132 15.85 18.94 -10.35
C GLY A 132 15.41 17.47 -10.12
N ALA A 133 14.13 17.10 -10.20
CA ALA A 133 13.73 15.69 -10.04
C ALA A 133 13.95 14.90 -11.35
N PRO A 134 14.54 13.68 -11.30
CA PRO A 134 14.69 12.84 -12.49
C PRO A 134 13.31 12.52 -13.06
N GLY A 135 13.05 12.88 -14.32
CA GLY A 135 11.73 12.77 -14.96
C GLY A 135 11.12 11.36 -14.93
N GLU A 136 11.96 10.33 -14.83
CA GLU A 136 11.53 8.93 -14.64
C GLU A 136 10.75 8.72 -13.34
N LEU A 137 11.19 9.32 -12.23
CA LEU A 137 10.50 9.24 -10.94
C LEU A 137 9.14 9.92 -11.00
N ALA A 138 9.05 11.10 -11.64
CA ALA A 138 7.78 11.81 -11.79
C ALA A 138 6.73 10.99 -12.58
N ALA A 139 7.17 10.27 -13.62
CA ALA A 139 6.31 9.37 -14.38
C ALA A 139 5.83 8.18 -13.53
N VAL A 140 6.72 7.57 -12.74
CA VAL A 140 6.38 6.48 -11.81
C VAL A 140 5.34 6.93 -10.78
N LEU A 141 5.57 8.08 -10.13
CA LEU A 141 4.65 8.64 -9.14
C LEU A 141 3.28 9.00 -9.76
N SER A 142 3.26 9.54 -10.98
CA SER A 142 2.02 9.80 -11.72
C SER A 142 1.23 8.51 -11.97
N ARG A 143 1.91 7.42 -12.31
CA ARG A 143 1.29 6.12 -12.55
C ARG A 143 0.75 5.50 -11.25
N ILE A 144 1.50 5.62 -10.16
CA ILE A 144 1.02 5.24 -8.81
C ILE A 144 -0.24 6.03 -8.49
N GLY A 145 -0.22 7.36 -8.63
CA GLY A 145 -1.39 8.21 -8.40
C GLY A 145 -2.63 7.77 -9.20
N ALA A 146 -2.44 7.37 -10.47
CA ALA A 146 -3.52 6.83 -11.30
C ALA A 146 -4.08 5.50 -10.76
N ARG A 147 -3.23 4.59 -10.26
CA ARG A 147 -3.67 3.34 -9.62
C ARG A 147 -4.41 3.57 -8.31
N LEU A 148 -3.99 4.57 -7.53
CA LEU A 148 -4.63 4.89 -6.26
C LEU A 148 -5.94 5.68 -6.45
N SER A 149 -6.10 6.37 -7.57
CA SER A 149 -7.32 7.12 -7.90
C SER A 149 -8.59 6.27 -7.91
N VAL A 150 -8.47 4.98 -8.21
CA VAL A 150 -9.62 4.06 -8.25
C VAL A 150 -9.96 3.43 -6.89
N LEU A 151 -9.14 3.67 -5.87
CA LEU A 151 -9.34 3.14 -4.52
C LEU A 151 -10.21 4.10 -3.68
N ARG A 152 -10.96 3.55 -2.72
CA ARG A 152 -11.67 4.39 -1.74
C ARG A 152 -10.65 5.02 -0.77
N ARG A 153 -10.85 6.29 -0.41
CA ARG A 153 -9.97 7.02 0.52
C ARG A 153 -10.67 7.27 1.85
N ILE A 154 -9.94 7.06 2.94
CA ILE A 154 -10.37 7.40 4.30
C ILE A 154 -9.34 8.39 4.85
N GLU A 155 -9.74 9.65 4.91
CA GLU A 155 -8.85 10.77 5.22
C GLU A 155 -9.13 11.36 6.62
N SER A 156 -10.21 10.93 7.29
CA SER A 156 -10.62 11.41 8.61
C SER A 156 -11.43 10.37 9.40
N ASP A 157 -11.39 10.45 10.73
CA ASP A 157 -12.16 9.58 11.66
C ASP A 157 -13.68 9.83 11.52
N GLU A 158 -14.07 11.07 11.19
CA GLU A 158 -15.47 11.50 11.06
C GLU A 158 -16.17 10.93 9.83
N GLN A 159 -15.44 10.63 8.74
CA GLN A 159 -15.99 10.01 7.53
C GLN A 159 -16.52 8.59 7.79
N LEU A 160 -16.11 7.96 8.90
CA LEU A 160 -16.54 6.62 9.31
C LEU A 160 -17.90 6.64 10.01
N ALA A 161 -18.35 7.80 10.51
CA ALA A 161 -19.60 7.94 11.27
C ALA A 161 -20.83 8.14 10.36
N ASP A 162 -20.66 8.71 9.16
CA ASP A 162 -21.76 9.08 8.27
C ASP A 162 -22.44 7.87 7.60
N GLU A 163 -21.72 6.75 7.41
CA GLU A 163 -22.27 5.51 6.82
C GLU A 163 -23.25 4.74 7.74
N GLN A 164 -23.48 5.17 9.00
CA GLN A 164 -24.42 4.52 9.93
C GLN A 164 -25.76 5.26 10.17
N SER A 165 -26.01 6.42 9.54
CA SER A 165 -27.28 7.17 9.73
C SER A 165 -28.37 6.92 8.68
N GLY A 166 -28.18 5.96 7.77
CA GLY A 166 -29.07 5.72 6.62
C GLY A 166 -29.93 4.46 6.67
N GLY A 167 -30.33 3.99 7.86
CA GLY A 167 -31.12 2.76 7.99
C GLY A 167 -32.15 2.83 9.12
N CYS A 168 -33.22 3.59 8.90
CA CYS A 168 -34.51 3.41 9.59
C CYS A 168 -35.54 2.91 8.57
#